data_AF-M1FDL5-F1
#
_entry.id   AF-M1FDL5-F1
#
_cell.length_a   1.000
_cell.length_b   1.000
_cell.length_c   1.000
_cell.angle_alpha   90.00
_cell.angle_beta   90.00
_cell.angle_gamma   90.00
#
_symmetry.space_group_name_H-M   'P 1'
#
loop_
_entity.id
_entity.type
_entity.pdbx_description
1 polymer ?
#
loop_
_entity_poly.entity_id
_entity_poly.type
_entity_poly.pdbx_seq_one_letter_code
_entity_poly.pdbx_strand_id
1 'polypeptide(L)'
;MNRPDAPELLAAARETLMNDVFPSIPEHLRYEVRMIASAMGIAAREVAAQSQTEAALFSGVLPESIADSTSSSDDARRTIAKAIRAGVFDTPGAQQERLQVALAKTVYNALMISNPKAAQSSGGQR
;
A
#
# COMPACT_ATOMS: atom_id res chain seq x y z
N MET A 1 0.74 -16.16 -25.72
CA MET A 1 0.95 -17.20 -24.69
C MET A 1 0.84 -16.52 -23.33
N ASN A 2 -0.27 -16.75 -22.62
CA ASN A 2 -0.61 -16.04 -21.38
C ASN A 2 0.08 -16.75 -20.21
N ARG A 3 1.16 -16.17 -19.69
CA ARG A 3 1.88 -16.71 -18.53
C ARG A 3 1.39 -15.91 -17.33
N PRO A 4 0.76 -16.53 -16.32
CA PRO A 4 0.14 -15.80 -15.24
C PRO A 4 1.18 -14.99 -14.48
N ASP A 5 0.82 -13.77 -14.11
CA ASP A 5 1.68 -12.93 -13.29
C ASP A 5 1.65 -13.35 -11.81
N ALA A 6 2.58 -12.83 -11.01
CA ALA A 6 2.69 -13.23 -9.60
C ALA A 6 1.41 -12.93 -8.78
N PRO A 7 0.72 -11.78 -8.94
CA PRO A 7 -0.60 -11.55 -8.33
C PRO A 7 -1.65 -12.61 -8.70
N GLU A 8 -1.74 -12.98 -9.98
CA GLU A 8 -2.68 -14.00 -10.47
C GLU A 8 -2.39 -15.38 -9.85
N LEU A 9 -1.11 -15.75 -9.75
CA LEU A 9 -0.70 -17.02 -9.11
C LEU A 9 -1.06 -17.06 -7.62
N LEU A 10 -0.84 -15.97 -6.89
CA LEU A 10 -1.19 -15.86 -5.47
C LEU A 10 -2.72 -15.89 -5.27
N ALA A 11 -3.48 -15.25 -6.17
CA ALA A 11 -4.93 -15.27 -6.14
C ALA A 11 -5.48 -16.69 -6.37
N ALA A 12 -5.00 -17.37 -7.42
CA ALA A 12 -5.40 -18.74 -7.74
C ALA A 12 -5.06 -19.71 -6.60
N ALA A 13 -3.84 -19.65 -6.06
CA ALA A 13 -3.44 -20.51 -4.95
C ALA A 13 -4.31 -20.27 -3.69
N ARG A 14 -4.67 -19.02 -3.41
CA ARG A 14 -5.55 -18.67 -2.28
C ARG A 14 -6.97 -19.20 -2.50
N GLU A 15 -7.48 -19.11 -3.72
CA GLU A 15 -8.79 -19.64 -4.10
C GLU A 15 -8.86 -21.15 -3.91
N THR A 16 -7.90 -21.89 -4.48
CA THR A 16 -7.77 -23.35 -4.28
C THR A 16 -7.65 -23.71 -2.80
N LEU A 17 -6.86 -22.97 -2.02
CA LEU A 17 -6.70 -23.23 -0.59
C LEU A 17 -8.03 -23.08 0.17
N MET A 18 -8.85 -22.08 -0.17
CA MET A 18 -10.11 -21.82 0.54
C MET A 18 -11.29 -22.65 0.05
N ASN A 19 -11.36 -22.94 -1.25
CA ASN A 19 -12.51 -23.61 -1.85
C ASN A 19 -12.34 -25.14 -1.82
N ASP A 20 -11.13 -25.63 -2.09
CA ASP A 20 -10.89 -27.06 -2.31
C ASP A 20 -10.24 -27.73 -1.10
N VAL A 21 -9.28 -27.04 -0.47
CA VAL A 21 -8.50 -27.63 0.64
C VAL A 21 -9.14 -27.38 2.00
N PHE A 22 -9.55 -26.13 2.29
CA PHE A 22 -10.09 -25.73 3.60
C PHE A 22 -11.25 -26.59 4.12
N PRO A 23 -12.22 -27.05 3.29
CA PRO A 23 -13.31 -27.91 3.78
C PRO A 23 -12.84 -29.21 4.43
N SER A 24 -11.69 -29.73 4.01
CA SER A 24 -11.10 -30.97 4.54
C SER A 24 -10.17 -30.74 5.75
N ILE A 25 -9.95 -29.50 6.16
CA ILE A 25 -9.01 -29.17 7.25
C ILE A 25 -9.63 -29.44 8.63
N PRO A 26 -8.93 -30.21 9.50
CA PRO A 26 -9.31 -30.39 10.89
C PRO A 26 -9.47 -29.07 11.64
N GLU A 27 -10.41 -29.02 12.59
CA GLU A 27 -10.78 -27.77 13.27
C GLU A 27 -9.60 -27.03 13.92
N HIS A 28 -8.67 -27.78 14.52
CA HIS A 28 -7.49 -27.23 15.19
C HIS A 28 -6.45 -26.58 14.24
N LEU A 29 -6.60 -26.73 12.92
CA LEU A 29 -5.73 -26.09 11.91
C LEU A 29 -6.44 -25.01 11.09
N ARG A 30 -7.74 -24.77 11.34
CA ARG A 30 -8.54 -23.84 10.53
C ARG A 30 -8.09 -22.40 10.70
N TYR A 31 -7.55 -22.04 11.87
CA TYR A 31 -7.03 -20.70 12.10
C TYR A 31 -5.80 -20.44 11.24
N GLU A 32 -4.84 -21.35 11.28
CA GLU A 32 -3.57 -21.30 10.56
C GLU A 32 -3.82 -21.20 9.05
N VAL A 33 -4.74 -22.03 8.52
CA VAL A 33 -5.06 -22.00 7.08
C VAL A 33 -5.73 -20.68 6.67
N ARG A 34 -6.60 -20.10 7.50
CA ARG A 34 -7.16 -18.76 7.27
C ARG A 34 -6.10 -17.66 7.33
N MET A 35 -5.17 -17.76 8.28
CA MET A 35 -4.04 -16.83 8.41
C MET A 35 -3.16 -16.87 7.14
N ILE A 36 -2.84 -18.07 6.63
CA ILE A 36 -2.09 -18.24 5.37
C ILE A 36 -2.85 -17.58 4.20
N ALA A 37 -4.14 -17.86 4.05
CA ALA A 37 -4.95 -17.25 3.00
C ALA A 37 -5.03 -15.72 3.10
N SER A 38 -5.01 -15.17 4.31
CA SER A 38 -4.91 -13.72 4.53
C SER A 38 -3.57 -13.17 4.05
N ALA A 39 -2.47 -13.81 4.45
CA ALA A 39 -1.11 -13.42 4.06
C ALA A 39 -0.91 -13.49 2.54
N MET A 40 -1.41 -14.53 1.87
CA MET A 40 -1.39 -14.63 0.40
C MET A 40 -2.13 -13.47 -0.26
N GLY A 41 -3.28 -13.07 0.29
CA GLY A 41 -4.03 -11.92 -0.19
C GLY A 41 -3.26 -10.60 -0.04
N ILE A 42 -2.54 -10.43 1.07
CA ILE A 42 -1.68 -9.26 1.29
C ILE A 42 -0.54 -9.25 0.27
N ALA A 43 0.19 -10.36 0.14
CA ALA A 43 1.30 -10.49 -0.81
C ALA A 43 0.88 -10.20 -2.26
N ALA A 44 -0.30 -10.69 -2.68
CA ALA A 44 -0.81 -10.41 -4.03
C ALA A 44 -1.00 -8.90 -4.27
N ARG A 45 -1.50 -8.18 -3.26
CA ARG A 45 -1.71 -6.73 -3.33
C ARG A 45 -0.39 -5.95 -3.27
N GLU A 46 0.58 -6.41 -2.48
CA GLU A 46 1.91 -5.82 -2.45
C GLU A 46 2.57 -5.87 -3.83
N VAL A 47 2.53 -7.04 -4.49
CA VAL A 47 3.11 -7.19 -5.83
C VAL A 47 2.37 -6.31 -6.86
N ALA A 48 1.04 -6.25 -6.81
CA ALA A 48 0.27 -5.39 -7.70
C ALA A 48 0.56 -3.88 -7.47
N ALA A 49 0.87 -3.48 -6.23
CA ALA A 49 1.13 -2.10 -5.86
C ALA A 49 2.54 -1.59 -6.20
N GLN A 50 3.48 -2.48 -6.60
CA GLN A 50 4.87 -2.11 -6.91
C GLN A 50 5.02 -1.06 -8.03
N SER A 51 3.96 -0.77 -8.79
CA SER A 51 3.94 0.28 -9.83
C SER A 51 3.83 1.73 -9.28
N GLN A 52 3.34 1.93 -8.05
CA GLN A 52 3.24 3.25 -7.41
C GLN A 52 4.16 3.33 -6.19
N THR A 53 5.39 3.77 -6.39
CA THR A 53 6.33 3.98 -5.28
C THR A 53 6.02 5.29 -4.55
N GLU A 54 6.21 5.29 -3.22
CA GLU A 54 6.12 6.52 -2.42
C GLU A 54 7.13 7.58 -2.88
N ALA A 55 8.29 7.14 -3.39
CA ALA A 55 9.27 8.02 -3.99
C ALA A 55 8.67 8.86 -5.14
N ALA A 56 7.87 8.25 -6.03
CA ALA A 56 7.21 8.96 -7.12
C ALA A 56 6.10 9.90 -6.64
N LEU A 57 5.41 9.55 -5.54
CA LEU A 57 4.40 10.43 -4.94
C LEU A 57 5.03 11.66 -4.29
N PHE A 58 6.15 11.49 -3.59
CA PHE A 58 6.80 12.57 -2.85
C PHE A 58 7.70 13.46 -3.72
N SER A 59 8.27 12.94 -4.81
CA SER A 59 9.02 13.77 -5.77
C SER A 59 8.15 14.86 -6.40
N GLY A 60 6.84 14.60 -6.61
CA GLY A 60 5.89 15.60 -7.11
C GLY A 60 5.47 16.67 -6.09
N VAL A 61 5.86 16.52 -4.82
CA VAL A 61 5.54 17.46 -3.72
C VAL A 61 6.76 18.25 -3.27
N LEU A 62 7.94 17.63 -3.32
CA LEU A 62 9.19 18.26 -2.91
C LEU A 62 9.57 19.39 -3.88
N PRO A 63 10.15 20.50 -3.37
CA PRO A 63 10.85 21.45 -4.21
C PRO A 63 11.90 20.75 -5.07
N GLU A 64 12.08 21.21 -6.30
CA GLU A 64 12.98 20.60 -7.30
C GLU A 64 14.43 20.48 -6.78
N SER A 65 14.87 21.42 -5.94
CA SER A 65 16.18 21.40 -5.28
C SER A 65 16.39 20.26 -4.26
N ILE A 66 15.32 19.56 -3.87
CA ILE A 66 15.31 18.49 -2.87
C ILE A 66 14.93 17.14 -3.52
N ALA A 67 14.11 17.17 -4.59
CA ALA A 67 13.56 15.99 -5.25
C ALA A 67 14.61 15.06 -5.90
N ASP A 68 15.75 15.59 -6.37
CA ASP A 68 16.81 14.80 -7.02
C ASP A 68 17.53 13.81 -6.09
N SER A 69 17.38 13.96 -4.77
CA SER A 69 18.07 13.12 -3.78
C SER A 69 17.29 11.89 -3.32
N THR A 70 16.06 11.69 -3.82
CA THR A 70 15.15 10.63 -3.34
C THR A 70 15.04 9.46 -4.32
N SER A 71 16.03 8.57 -4.32
CA SER A 71 16.06 7.38 -5.19
C SER A 71 15.27 6.19 -4.63
N SER A 72 14.95 6.18 -3.33
CA SER A 72 14.18 5.13 -2.66
C SER A 72 12.98 5.69 -1.89
N SER A 73 11.98 4.85 -1.63
CA SER A 73 10.83 5.24 -0.81
C SER A 73 11.25 5.67 0.61
N ASP A 74 12.27 5.02 1.19
CA ASP A 74 12.75 5.37 2.52
C ASP A 74 13.49 6.72 2.55
N ASP A 75 14.26 7.03 1.51
CA ASP A 75 14.91 8.34 1.37
C ASP A 75 13.87 9.44 1.13
N ALA A 76 12.85 9.16 0.33
CA ALA A 76 11.72 10.06 0.13
C ALA A 76 10.98 10.35 1.45
N ARG A 77 10.68 9.33 2.25
CA ARG A 77 10.08 9.49 3.58
C ARG A 77 10.96 10.33 4.51
N ARG A 78 12.27 10.04 4.58
CA ARG A 78 13.22 10.79 5.41
C ARG A 78 13.26 12.26 5.02
N THR A 79 13.27 12.53 3.71
CA THR A 79 13.34 13.86 3.14
C THR A 79 12.07 14.68 3.41
N ILE A 80 10.90 14.11 3.13
CA ILE A 80 9.60 14.72 3.47
C ILE A 80 9.51 14.98 4.97
N ALA A 81 9.86 14.02 5.82
CA ALA A 81 9.80 14.20 7.27
C ALA A 81 10.74 15.33 7.75
N LYS A 82 11.91 15.50 7.13
CA LYS A 82 12.81 16.63 7.43
C LYS A 82 12.20 17.96 6.99
N ALA A 83 11.61 18.03 5.79
CA ALA A 83 10.98 19.24 5.27
C ALA A 83 9.76 19.67 6.08
N ILE A 84 8.92 18.72 6.52
CA ILE A 84 7.79 18.96 7.43
C ILE A 84 8.31 19.55 8.76
N ARG A 85 9.31 18.93 9.38
CA ARG A 85 9.86 19.44 10.66
C ARG A 85 10.53 20.81 10.53
N ALA A 86 11.00 21.16 9.34
CA ALA A 86 11.57 22.47 9.04
C ALA A 86 10.51 23.54 8.74
N GLY A 87 9.21 23.19 8.77
CA GLY A 87 8.10 24.12 8.53
C GLY A 87 7.91 24.51 7.07
N VAL A 88 8.49 23.77 6.11
CA VAL A 88 8.39 24.07 4.67
C VAL A 88 6.93 24.09 4.17
N PHE A 89 6.04 23.38 4.86
CA PHE A 89 4.63 23.22 4.49
C PHE A 89 3.65 23.87 5.47
N ASP A 90 4.14 24.71 6.40
CA ASP A 90 3.30 25.32 7.44
C ASP A 90 2.44 26.48 6.90
N THR A 91 2.92 27.13 5.84
CA THR A 91 2.17 28.20 5.16
C THR A 91 1.03 27.60 4.35
N PRO A 92 -0.23 28.04 4.56
CA PRO A 92 -1.36 27.60 3.76
C PRO A 92 -1.16 27.90 2.27
N GLY A 93 -1.51 26.94 1.42
CA GLY A 93 -1.45 27.08 -0.03
C GLY A 93 -1.24 25.76 -0.77
N ALA A 94 -1.02 25.86 -2.08
CA ALA A 94 -0.96 24.72 -2.98
C ALA A 94 0.09 23.66 -2.57
N GLN A 95 1.22 24.08 -1.98
CA GLN A 95 2.26 23.16 -1.55
C GLN A 95 1.84 22.32 -0.32
N GLN A 96 1.17 22.95 0.65
CA GLN A 96 0.60 22.26 1.80
C GLN A 96 -0.51 21.29 1.37
N GLU A 97 -1.39 21.70 0.47
CA GLU A 97 -2.45 20.85 -0.06
C GLU A 97 -1.89 19.63 -0.81
N ARG A 98 -0.89 19.82 -1.67
CA ARG A 98 -0.20 18.73 -2.38
C ARG A 98 0.43 17.73 -1.41
N LEU A 99 1.06 18.21 -0.33
CA LEU A 99 1.58 17.33 0.70
C LEU A 99 0.48 16.52 1.36
N GLN A 100 -0.63 17.15 1.77
CA GLN A 100 -1.75 16.45 2.41
C GLN A 100 -2.32 15.36 1.50
N VAL A 101 -2.51 15.67 0.21
CA VAL A 101 -2.96 14.69 -0.80
C VAL A 101 -1.98 13.52 -0.91
N ALA A 102 -0.68 13.79 -0.98
CA ALA A 102 0.33 12.73 -1.07
C ALA A 102 0.39 11.85 0.19
N LEU A 103 0.31 12.45 1.38
CA LEU A 103 0.25 11.72 2.65
C LEU A 103 -1.01 10.85 2.75
N ALA A 104 -2.17 11.42 2.44
CA ALA A 104 -3.44 10.69 2.43
C ALA A 104 -3.41 9.52 1.43
N LYS A 105 -2.88 9.75 0.23
CA LYS A 105 -2.73 8.71 -0.80
C LYS A 105 -1.77 7.60 -0.36
N THR A 106 -0.68 7.94 0.33
CA THR A 106 0.26 6.97 0.87
C THR A 106 -0.40 6.06 1.91
N VAL A 107 -1.14 6.64 2.86
CA VAL A 107 -1.89 5.88 3.86
C VAL A 107 -2.97 5.02 3.21
N TYR A 108 -3.71 5.57 2.25
CA TYR A 108 -4.73 4.83 1.51
C TYR A 108 -4.14 3.61 0.79
N ASN A 109 -3.02 3.78 0.08
CA ASN A 109 -2.33 2.69 -0.61
C ASN A 109 -1.90 1.60 0.38
N ALA A 110 -1.31 1.98 1.53
CA ALA A 110 -0.92 1.02 2.56
C ALA A 110 -2.12 0.27 3.16
N LEU A 111 -3.26 0.95 3.34
CA LEU A 111 -4.51 0.32 3.80
C LEU A 111 -5.09 -0.62 2.76
N MET A 112 -5.08 -0.26 1.47
CA MET A 112 -5.56 -1.15 0.41
C MET A 112 -4.78 -2.47 0.37
N ILE A 113 -3.49 -2.45 0.71
CA ILE A 113 -2.66 -3.64 0.81
C ILE A 113 -2.99 -4.45 2.07
N SER A 114 -2.91 -3.82 3.24
CA SER A 114 -2.98 -4.51 4.55
C SER A 114 -4.41 -4.83 5.00
N ASN A 115 -5.35 -3.90 4.79
CA ASN A 115 -6.73 -4.00 5.25
C ASN A 115 -7.68 -3.18 4.34
N PRO A 116 -8.06 -3.71 3.16
CA PRO A 116 -8.89 -2.98 2.20
C PRO A 116 -10.28 -2.63 2.74
N LYS A 117 -10.79 -3.39 3.72
CA LYS A 117 -12.09 -3.10 4.35
C LYS A 117 -12.07 -1.77 5.10
N ALA A 118 -10.97 -1.46 5.79
CA ALA A 118 -10.81 -0.20 6.51
C ALA A 118 -10.74 1.01 5.56
N ALA A 119 -10.17 0.83 4.36
CA ALA A 119 -10.13 1.88 3.34
C ALA A 119 -11.50 2.17 2.70
N GLN A 120 -12.39 1.18 2.65
CA GLN A 120 -13.75 1.31 2.09
C GLN A 120 -14.75 1.92 3.08
N SER A 121 -14.56 1.71 4.38
CA SER A 121 -15.47 2.23 5.42
C SER A 121 -15.42 3.76 5.59
N SER A 122 -14.41 4.44 5.06
CA SER A 122 -14.29 5.91 5.14
C SER A 122 -15.12 6.67 4.09
N GLY A 123 -15.83 5.96 3.20
CA GLY A 123 -16.73 6.56 2.20
C GLY A 123 -18.20 6.67 2.62
N GLY A 124 -18.55 6.21 3.83
CA GLY A 124 -19.88 6.36 4.42
C GLY A 124 -19.82 7.28 5.64
N GLN A 125 -20.58 8.37 5.62
CA GLN A 125 -20.67 9.43 6.64
C GLN A 125 -19.57 10.50 6.59
N ARG A 126 -19.71 11.43 5.65
CA ARG A 126 -19.57 12.87 5.93
C ARG A 126 -20.60 13.64 5.12
#